data_AF-A0A2P8QVN7-F1
#
_entry.id   AF-A0A2P8QVN7-F1
#
_cell.length_a   1.000
_cell.length_b   1.000
_cell.length_c   1.000
_cell.angle_alpha   90.00
_cell.angle_beta   90.00
_cell.angle_gamma   90.00
#
_symmetry.space_group_name_H-M   'P 1'
#
loop_
_entity.id
_entity.type
_entity.pdbx_description
1 polymer ?
#
loop_
_entity_poly.entity_id
_entity_poly.type
_entity_poly.pdbx_seq_one_letter_code
_entity_poly.pdbx_strand_id
1 'polypeptide(L)' 'MKVRLIILSGIMTALVGVVISLAATKIGQRNFNQLQYESQSYQNLHKKYALIGASLGFLVGAGQECLRELKTARDREIEQ' A
#
# COMPACT_ATOMS: atom_id res chain seq x y z
N MET A 1 -20.92 2.04 -10.51
CA MET A 1 -19.54 1.76 -10.04
C MET A 1 -18.76 3.07 -9.98
N LYS A 2 -18.26 3.50 -8.83
CA LYS A 2 -17.52 4.78 -8.67
C LYS A 2 -16.02 4.51 -8.72
N VAL A 3 -15.54 4.15 -9.92
CA VAL A 3 -14.14 3.77 -10.18
C VAL A 3 -13.12 4.80 -9.68
N ARG A 4 -13.45 6.10 -9.74
CA ARG A 4 -12.59 7.18 -9.19
C ARG A 4 -12.32 7.02 -7.69
N LEU A 5 -13.31 6.56 -6.93
CA LEU A 5 -13.24 6.38 -5.48
C LEU A 5 -12.39 5.15 -5.14
N ILE A 6 -12.54 4.07 -5.90
CA ILE A 6 -11.72 2.85 -5.78
C ILE A 6 -10.24 3.17 -6.03
N ILE A 7 -9.95 3.93 -7.09
CA ILE A 7 -8.57 4.33 -7.43
C ILE A 7 -7.99 5.25 -6.34
N LEU A 8 -8.76 6.24 -5.86
CA LEU A 8 -8.31 7.15 -4.79
C LEU A 8 -8.04 6.40 -3.48
N SER A 9 -8.92 5.47 -3.09
CA SER A 9 -8.72 4.61 -1.93
C SER A 9 -7.44 3.79 -2.08
N GLY A 10 -7.27 3.12 -3.22
CA GLY A 10 -6.05 2.38 -3.54
C GLY A 10 -4.78 3.25 -3.44
N ILE A 11 -4.79 4.46 -3.99
CA ILE A 11 -3.63 5.38 -3.93
C ILE A 11 -3.31 5.76 -2.47
N MET A 12 -4.32 6.12 -1.67
CA MET A 12 -4.12 6.49 -0.27
C MET A 12 -3.54 5.33 0.54
N THR A 13 -4.09 4.12 0.36
CA THR A 13 -3.58 2.93 1.05
C THR A 13 -2.20 2.51 0.54
N ALA A 14 -1.88 2.74 -0.74
CA ALA A 14 -0.54 2.55 -1.29
C ALA A 14 0.49 3.45 -0.62
N LEU A 15 0.18 4.74 -0.42
CA LEU A 15 1.05 5.69 0.28
C LEU A 15 1.34 5.23 1.71
N VAL A 16 0.31 4.77 2.43
CA VAL A 16 0.47 4.19 3.78
C VAL A 16 1.35 2.93 3.72
N GLY A 17 1.12 2.05 2.74
CA GLY A 17 1.92 0.85 2.53
C GLY A 17 3.40 1.14 2.26
N VAL A 18 3.73 2.18 1.52
CA VAL A 18 5.11 2.64 1.29
C VAL A 18 5.77 3.01 2.63
N VAL A 19 5.10 3.80 3.46
CA VAL A 19 5.62 4.24 4.76
C VAL A 19 5.89 3.03 5.67
N ILE A 20 4.94 2.09 5.74
CA ILE A 20 5.07 0.87 6.55
C ILE A 20 6.23 0.00 6.05
N SER A 21 6.35 -0.18 4.73
CA SER A 21 7.39 -1.05 4.17
C SER A 21 8.80 -0.46 4.34
N LEU A 22 8.95 0.86 4.21
CA LEU A 22 10.21 1.56 4.51
C LEU A 22 10.56 1.49 6.00
N ALA A 23 9.58 1.62 6.89
CA ALA A 23 9.79 1.46 8.33
C ALA A 23 10.23 0.02 8.67
N ALA A 24 9.64 -0.98 8.02
CA ALA A 24 10.05 -2.38 8.18
C ALA A 24 11.49 -2.62 7.73
N THR A 25 11.96 -1.95 6.68
CA THR A 25 13.38 -2.02 6.27
C THR A 25 14.31 -1.48 7.36
N LYS A 26 13.95 -0.38 8.03
CA LYS A 26 14.74 0.19 9.13
C LYS A 26 14.73 -0.70 10.38
N ILE A 27 13.60 -1.31 10.73
CA ILE A 27 13.48 -2.17 11.92
C ILE A 27 14.26 -3.49 11.73
N GLY A 28 14.30 -4.03 10.51
CA GLY A 28 15.06 -5.25 10.20
C GLY A 28 16.59 -5.09 10.20
N GLN A 29 17.11 -3.85 10.19
CA GLN A 29 18.54 -3.62 10.26
C GLN A 29 19.05 -3.73 11.70
N ARG A 30 19.51 -4.94 12.05
CA ARG A 30 20.07 -5.29 13.37
C ARG A 30 21.39 -4.57 13.69
N ASN A 31 22.05 -3.93 12.71
CA ASN A 31 23.33 -3.24 12.88
C ASN A 31 23.13 -1.72 12.88
N PHE A 32 22.88 -1.16 14.06
CA PHE A 32 22.79 0.29 14.31
C PHE A 32 24.08 1.08 14.03
N ASN A 33 25.23 0.41 13.83
CA ASN A 33 26.55 1.05 13.83
C ASN A 33 27.21 1.24 12.45
N GLN A 34 26.55 0.88 11.36
CA GLN A 34 27.01 1.24 10.02
C GLN A 34 25.91 2.04 9.32
N LEU A 35 25.92 3.35 9.55
CA LEU A 35 25.36 4.32 8.62
C LEU A 35 26.23 4.29 7.34
N GLN A 36 26.12 3.23 6.54
CA GLN A 36 26.42 3.34 5.11
C GLN A 36 25.25 4.06 4.43
N TYR A 37 25.06 5.33 4.81
CA TYR A 37 24.53 6.27 3.85
C TYR A 37 25.54 6.28 2.70
N GLU A 38 25.05 6.24 1.46
CA GLU A 38 25.86 6.42 0.24
C GLU A 38 26.46 5.15 -0.40
N SER A 39 25.62 4.13 -0.65
CA SER A 39 25.88 3.24 -1.79
C SER A 39 24.61 3.03 -2.61
N GLN A 40 24.76 3.00 -3.93
CA GLN A 40 23.69 2.78 -4.91
C GLN A 40 22.86 1.50 -4.62
N SER A 41 23.47 0.55 -3.90
CA SER A 41 22.84 -0.69 -3.43
C SER A 41 21.66 -0.42 -2.46
N TYR A 42 21.78 0.58 -1.58
CA TYR A 42 20.75 0.91 -0.60
C TYR A 42 19.53 1.60 -1.21
N GLN A 43 19.74 2.43 -2.25
CA GLN A 43 18.65 3.06 -2.99
C GLN A 43 17.78 2.03 -3.72
N ASN A 44 18.40 0.98 -4.28
CA ASN A 44 17.66 -0.10 -4.93
C ASN A 44 16.84 -0.91 -3.92
N LEU A 45 17.35 -1.08 -2.70
CA LEU A 45 16.63 -1.78 -1.65
C LEU A 45 15.40 -0.99 -1.20
N HIS A 46 15.54 0.30 -0.91
CA HIS A 46 14.40 1.18 -0.61
C HIS A 46 13.37 1.21 -1.73
N LYS A 47 13.79 1.29 -3.00
CA LYS A 47 12.87 1.26 -4.14
C LYS A 47 12.07 -0.04 -4.21
N LYS A 48 12.71 -1.20 -3.97
CA LYS A 48 12.02 -2.49 -3.96
C LYS A 48 10.98 -2.56 -2.83
N TYR A 49 11.34 -2.21 -1.60
CA TYR A 49 10.40 -2.25 -0.48
C TYR A 49 9.27 -1.22 -0.62
N ALA A 50 9.58 -0.01 -1.10
CA ALA A 50 8.55 0.97 -1.43
C ALA A 50 7.57 0.44 -2.48
N LEU A 51 8.06 -0.24 -3.54
CA LEU A 51 7.21 -0.82 -4.57
C LEU A 51 6.32 -1.96 -4.04
N ILE A 52 6.86 -2.81 -3.15
CA ILE A 52 6.09 -3.89 -2.49
C ILE A 52 5.02 -3.30 -1.57
N GLY A 53 5.38 -2.30 -0.76
CA GLY A 53 4.45 -1.61 0.13
C GLY A 53 3.34 -0.89 -0.65
N ALA A 54 3.70 -0.20 -1.74
CA ALA A 54 2.75 0.48 -2.60
C ALA A 54 1.79 -0.50 -3.27
N SER A 55 2.27 -1.61 -3.83
CA SER A 55 1.43 -2.56 -4.54
C SER A 55 0.46 -3.29 -3.61
N LEU A 56 0.95 -3.75 -2.44
CA LEU A 56 0.10 -4.35 -1.42
C LEU A 56 -0.93 -3.35 -0.88
N GLY A 57 -0.49 -2.13 -0.54
CA GLY A 57 -1.39 -1.08 -0.07
C GLY A 57 -2.46 -0.75 -1.11
N PHE A 58 -2.08 -0.63 -2.38
CA PHE A 58 -3.03 -0.36 -3.47
C PHE A 58 -4.07 -1.47 -3.61
N LEU A 59 -3.64 -2.74 -3.64
CA LEU A 59 -4.54 -3.89 -3.76
C LEU A 59 -5.53 -3.96 -2.60
N VAL A 60 -5.06 -3.72 -1.37
CA VAL A 60 -5.93 -3.70 -0.18
C VAL A 60 -6.94 -2.56 -0.26
N GLY A 61 -6.50 -1.33 -0.54
CA GLY A 61 -7.38 -0.16 -0.59
C GLY A 61 -8.41 -0.23 -1.72
N ALA A 62 -7.99 -0.67 -2.91
CA ALA A 62 -8.88 -0.88 -4.04
C ALA A 62 -9.86 -2.04 -3.79
N GLY A 63 -9.38 -3.14 -3.17
CA GLY A 63 -10.21 -4.28 -2.81
C GLY A 63 -11.29 -3.92 -1.79
N GLN A 64 -10.94 -3.18 -0.73
CA GLN A 64 -11.91 -2.74 0.29
C GLN A 64 -13.05 -1.91 -0.31
N GLU A 65 -12.72 -0.95 -1.17
CA GLU A 65 -13.75 -0.09 -1.78
C GLU A 65 -14.56 -0.84 -2.85
N CYS A 66 -13.93 -1.77 -3.59
CA CYS A 66 -14.63 -2.65 -4.52
C CYS A 66 -15.67 -3.53 -3.80
N LEU A 67 -15.28 -4.17 -2.70
CA LEU A 67 -16.19 -4.99 -1.89
C LEU A 67 -17.33 -4.15 -1.29
N ARG A 68 -17.05 -2.92 -0.87
CA ARG A 68 -18.07 -1.99 -0.37
C ARG A 68 -19.08 -1.61 -1.44
N GLU A 69 -18.63 -1.33 -2.66
CA GLU A 69 -19.54 -1.05 -3.78
C GLU A 69 -20.40 -2.26 -4.13
N LEU A 70 -19.81 -3.46 -4.18
CA LEU A 70 -20.54 -4.71 -4.45
C LEU A 70 -21.59 -4.99 -3.38
N LYS A 71 -21.25 -4.80 -2.10
CA LYS A 71 -22.20 -4.94 -1.00
C LYS A 71 -23.34 -3.92 -1.11
N THR A 72 -23.02 -2.67 -1.40
CA THR A 72 -24.03 -1.61 -1.59
C THR A 72 -24.97 -1.91 -2.76
N ALA A 73 -24.47 -2.51 -3.84
CA ALA A 73 -25.29 -2.95 -4.96
C ALA A 73 -26.25 -4.09 -4.55
N ARG A 74 -25.74 -5.09 -3.81
CA ARG A 74 -26.53 -6.22 -3.31
C ARG A 74 -27.60 -5.83 -2.31
N ASP A 75 -27.30 -4.91 -1.39
CA ASP A 75 -28.29 -4.46 -0.39
C ASP A 75 -29.47 -3.74 -1.08
N ARG A 76 -29.21 -2.95 -2.14
CA ARG A 76 -30.26 -2.31 -2.94
C ARG A 76 -31.14 -3.30 -3.69
N GLU A 77 -30.58 -4.41 -4.16
CA GLU A 77 -31.36 -5.47 -4.83
C GLU A 77 -32.26 -6.24 -3.85
N ILE A 78 -31.88 -6.32 -2.57
CA ILE A 78 -32.65 -7.02 -1.53
C ILE A 78 -33.79 -6.13 -0.98
N GLU A 79 -33.63 -4.81 -1.00
CA GLU A 79 -34.66 -3.85 -0.58
C GLU A 79 -35.73 -3.57 -1.66
N GLN A 80 -35.58 -4.10 -2.87
CA GLN A 80 -36.57 -4.02 -3.96
C GLN A 80 -37.50 -5.23 -3.99
#